data_AF-A0A8T3NUK9-F1
#
_entry.id   AF-A0A8T3NUK9-F1
#
_cell.length_a   1.000
_cell.length_b   1.000
_cell.length_c   1.000
_cell.angle_alpha   90.00
_cell.angle_beta   90.00
_cell.angle_gamma   90.00
#
_symmetry.space_group_name_H-M   'P 1'
#
loop_
_entity.id
_entity.type
_entity.pdbx_description
1 polymer ?
#
loop_
_entity_poly.entity_id
_entity_poly.type
_entity_poly.pdbx_seq_one_letter_code
_entity_poly.pdbx_strand_id
1 'polypeptide(L)'
;MSDTSELLRHTAELAIGYLDALPDRPVSGDDDVGALRRELATALPEQGEDARQVIEHLAAVGGRAAMASAGPRFFGFVIGGALPAAVAADWLTSAWDQNAGLYVAGPAASVVEEAVGAWLLDLFGLPPQSGFGLVTGCQMAHFTCLAAARQAVLERVGWDPTTRGLFGAPEVEIVLGAEAHSTVHSALQYLGLGRDRVRTVSTDGQGRVTPDALAETLAAVPDGAPLIVSLQAGT
;
A
#
# COMPACT_ATOMS: atom_id res chain seq x y z
N MET A 1 -12.44 4.22 -37.14
CA MET A 1 -12.26 4.97 -35.88
C MET A 1 -10.78 5.31 -35.78
N SER A 2 -10.26 5.99 -34.74
CA SER A 2 -8.79 6.09 -34.61
C SER A 2 -8.23 4.73 -34.21
N ASP A 3 -7.02 4.43 -34.68
CA ASP A 3 -6.28 3.21 -34.30
C ASP A 3 -6.23 3.03 -32.77
N THR A 4 -6.01 4.12 -32.04
CA THR A 4 -6.08 4.15 -30.57
C THR A 4 -7.43 3.74 -30.00
N SER A 5 -8.55 4.19 -30.60
CA SER A 5 -9.88 3.84 -30.09
C SER A 5 -10.20 2.37 -30.31
N GLU A 6 -9.72 1.80 -31.42
CA GLU A 6 -9.89 0.38 -31.73
C GLU A 6 -9.04 -0.47 -30.78
N LEU A 7 -7.79 -0.08 -30.55
CA LEU A 7 -6.91 -0.72 -29.57
C LEU A 7 -7.51 -0.72 -28.15
N LEU A 8 -7.96 0.43 -27.65
CA LEU A 8 -8.50 0.53 -26.28
C LEU A 8 -9.77 -0.30 -26.09
N ARG A 9 -10.67 -0.35 -27.09
CA ARG A 9 -11.85 -1.21 -27.04
C ARG A 9 -11.47 -2.68 -27.04
N HIS A 10 -10.53 -3.06 -27.88
CA HIS A 10 -10.04 -4.44 -27.93
C HIS A 10 -9.41 -4.86 -26.59
N THR A 11 -8.59 -4.01 -25.98
CA THR A 11 -8.03 -4.26 -24.64
C THR A 11 -9.13 -4.41 -23.57
N ALA A 12 -10.17 -3.58 -23.63
CA ALA A 12 -11.30 -3.68 -22.71
C ALA A 12 -12.05 -5.02 -22.88
N GLU A 13 -12.27 -5.48 -24.11
CA GLU A 13 -12.88 -6.79 -24.39
C GLU A 13 -12.04 -7.95 -23.82
N LEU A 14 -10.71 -7.91 -23.98
CA LEU A 14 -9.79 -8.90 -23.39
C LEU A 14 -9.87 -8.90 -21.86
N ALA A 15 -9.90 -7.72 -21.24
CA ALA A 15 -10.00 -7.58 -19.78
C ALA A 15 -11.34 -8.09 -19.26
N ILE A 16 -12.45 -7.76 -19.92
CA ILE A 16 -13.79 -8.27 -19.58
C ILE A 16 -13.81 -9.80 -19.68
N GLY A 17 -13.30 -10.36 -20.77
CA GLY A 17 -13.22 -11.82 -20.94
C GLY A 17 -12.40 -12.51 -19.84
N TYR A 18 -11.32 -11.89 -19.37
CA TYR A 18 -10.56 -12.40 -18.22
C TYR A 18 -11.40 -12.38 -16.92
N LEU A 19 -12.08 -11.28 -16.64
CA LEU A 19 -12.91 -11.13 -15.44
C LEU A 19 -14.10 -12.11 -15.43
N ASP A 20 -14.78 -12.27 -16.56
CA ASP A 20 -15.92 -13.18 -16.71
C ASP A 20 -15.53 -14.64 -16.50
N ALA A 21 -14.28 -15.01 -16.84
CA ALA A 21 -13.76 -16.36 -16.66
C ALA A 21 -13.31 -16.68 -15.23
N LEU A 22 -13.15 -15.69 -14.35
CA LEU A 22 -12.61 -15.88 -12.99
C LEU A 22 -13.32 -16.94 -12.14
N PRO A 23 -14.66 -17.09 -12.17
CA PRO A 23 -15.35 -18.12 -11.38
C PRO A 23 -14.88 -19.55 -11.71
N ASP A 24 -14.53 -19.80 -12.97
CA ASP A 24 -14.19 -21.12 -13.50
C ASP A 24 -12.69 -21.31 -13.77
N ARG A 25 -11.90 -20.24 -13.72
CA ARG A 25 -10.44 -20.25 -13.87
C ARG A 25 -9.65 -20.78 -12.65
N PRO A 26 -8.65 -21.68 -12.83
CA PRO A 26 -7.73 -22.05 -11.76
C PRO A 26 -7.07 -20.83 -11.09
N VAL A 27 -6.80 -20.93 -9.79
CA VAL A 27 -6.26 -19.83 -9.00
C VAL A 27 -4.85 -19.42 -9.46
N SER A 28 -4.01 -20.40 -9.74
CA SER A 28 -2.71 -20.24 -10.37
C SER A 28 -2.68 -21.03 -11.68
N GLY A 29 -1.94 -20.54 -12.67
CA GLY A 29 -1.56 -21.35 -13.82
C GLY A 29 -0.51 -22.40 -13.44
N ASP A 30 -0.34 -23.41 -14.30
CA ASP A 30 0.71 -24.43 -14.20
C ASP A 30 2.04 -24.00 -14.86
N ASP A 31 2.14 -22.72 -15.28
CA ASP A 31 3.27 -22.24 -16.05
C ASP A 31 4.57 -22.20 -15.22
N ASP A 32 5.61 -22.86 -15.72
CA ASP A 32 6.97 -22.67 -15.24
C ASP A 32 7.38 -21.20 -15.44
N VAL A 33 7.75 -20.51 -14.35
CA VAL A 33 8.23 -19.12 -14.38
C VAL A 33 9.41 -18.96 -15.36
N GLY A 34 10.22 -20.01 -15.54
CA GLY A 34 11.26 -20.05 -16.56
C GLY A 34 10.72 -19.96 -17.99
N ALA A 35 9.66 -20.69 -18.31
CA ALA A 35 8.96 -20.63 -19.59
C ALA A 35 8.29 -19.27 -19.82
N LEU A 36 7.56 -18.75 -18.81
CA LEU A 36 6.94 -17.43 -18.87
C LEU A 36 7.97 -16.32 -19.20
N ARG A 37 9.14 -16.37 -18.55
CA ARG A 37 10.22 -15.41 -18.81
C ARG A 37 10.74 -15.51 -20.25
N ARG A 38 10.86 -16.71 -20.82
CA ARG A 38 11.30 -16.88 -22.21
C ARG A 38 10.28 -16.33 -23.22
N GLU A 39 8.99 -16.41 -22.91
CA GLU A 39 7.92 -15.90 -23.79
C GLU A 39 7.72 -14.38 -23.71
N LEU A 40 7.88 -13.78 -22.52
CA LEU A 40 7.63 -12.34 -22.31
C LEU A 40 8.89 -11.47 -22.34
N ALA A 41 10.03 -11.98 -21.85
CA ALA A 41 11.27 -11.21 -21.75
C ALA A 41 12.18 -11.49 -22.95
N THR A 42 11.69 -11.20 -24.14
CA THR A 42 12.47 -11.22 -25.37
C THR A 42 13.47 -10.04 -25.40
N ALA A 43 14.41 -10.06 -26.34
CA ALA A 43 15.29 -8.92 -26.55
C ALA A 43 14.47 -7.69 -26.98
N LEU A 44 14.80 -6.52 -26.45
CA LEU A 44 14.16 -5.25 -26.82
C LEU A 44 14.33 -5.03 -28.35
N PRO A 45 13.24 -4.93 -29.13
CA PRO A 45 13.35 -4.75 -30.57
C PRO A 45 13.88 -3.35 -30.92
N GLU A 46 14.67 -3.25 -31.99
CA GLU A 46 15.18 -1.97 -32.49
C GLU A 46 14.10 -1.12 -33.17
N GLN A 47 12.99 -1.75 -33.57
CA GLN A 47 11.86 -1.14 -34.24
C GLN A 47 10.59 -1.38 -33.43
N GLY A 48 9.65 -0.44 -33.50
CA GLY A 48 8.34 -0.59 -32.88
C GLY A 48 7.55 -1.74 -33.50
N GLU A 49 6.78 -2.42 -32.67
CA GLU A 49 5.81 -3.44 -33.07
C GLU A 49 4.41 -2.86 -33.16
N ASP A 50 3.51 -3.57 -33.81
CA ASP A 50 2.09 -3.23 -33.83
C ASP A 50 1.51 -3.33 -32.41
N ALA A 51 0.89 -2.25 -31.92
CA ALA A 51 0.44 -2.16 -30.54
C ALA A 51 -0.63 -3.22 -30.21
N ARG A 52 -1.46 -3.61 -31.19
CA ARG A 52 -2.46 -4.65 -30.99
C ARG A 52 -1.81 -6.01 -30.83
N GLN A 53 -0.80 -6.34 -31.63
CA GLN A 53 -0.02 -7.58 -31.47
C GLN A 53 0.63 -7.68 -30.09
N VAL A 54 1.19 -6.57 -29.59
CA VAL A 54 1.80 -6.51 -28.25
C VAL A 54 0.77 -6.79 -27.16
N ILE A 55 -0.42 -6.17 -27.24
CA ILE A 55 -1.49 -6.38 -26.26
C ILE A 55 -2.06 -7.79 -26.34
N GLU A 56 -2.30 -8.33 -27.54
CA GLU A 56 -2.79 -9.69 -27.74
C GLU A 56 -1.80 -10.73 -27.18
N HIS A 57 -0.48 -10.53 -27.40
CA HIS A 57 0.56 -11.38 -26.84
C HIS A 57 0.60 -11.31 -25.31
N LEU A 58 0.54 -10.10 -24.73
CA LEU A 58 0.51 -9.91 -23.29
C LEU A 58 -0.74 -10.54 -22.65
N ALA A 59 -1.92 -10.36 -23.25
CA ALA A 59 -3.15 -10.96 -22.77
C ALA A 59 -3.12 -12.49 -22.86
N ALA A 60 -2.58 -13.04 -23.95
CA ALA A 60 -2.47 -14.47 -24.14
C ALA A 60 -1.49 -15.12 -23.15
N VAL A 61 -0.29 -14.57 -23.00
CA VAL A 61 0.77 -15.16 -22.17
C VAL A 61 0.64 -14.72 -20.70
N GLY A 62 0.56 -13.41 -20.46
CA GLY A 62 0.41 -12.84 -19.12
C GLY A 62 -0.94 -13.22 -18.49
N GLY A 63 -2.02 -13.22 -19.27
CA GLY A 63 -3.34 -13.63 -18.80
C GLY A 63 -3.39 -15.11 -18.41
N ARG A 64 -2.61 -16.01 -19.04
CA ARG A 64 -2.47 -17.43 -18.61
C ARG A 64 -1.75 -17.56 -17.27
N ALA A 65 -0.66 -16.83 -17.09
CA ALA A 65 0.15 -16.88 -15.87
C ALA A 65 -0.40 -16.04 -14.71
N ALA A 66 -1.34 -15.13 -14.96
CA ALA A 66 -1.92 -14.27 -13.94
C ALA A 66 -2.60 -15.07 -12.83
N MET A 67 -2.26 -14.74 -11.59
CA MET A 67 -2.99 -15.24 -10.42
C MET A 67 -4.42 -14.71 -10.46
N ALA A 68 -5.41 -15.60 -10.38
CA ALA A 68 -6.83 -15.25 -10.38
C ALA A 68 -7.29 -14.72 -9.01
N SER A 69 -6.58 -13.72 -8.47
CA SER A 69 -6.79 -13.19 -7.11
C SER A 69 -8.10 -12.42 -6.94
N ALA A 70 -8.69 -11.97 -8.04
CA ALA A 70 -10.05 -11.41 -8.05
C ALA A 70 -11.15 -12.48 -8.08
N GLY A 71 -10.80 -13.76 -8.30
CA GLY A 71 -11.74 -14.86 -8.38
C GLY A 71 -12.16 -15.40 -7.01
N PRO A 72 -13.33 -16.08 -6.93
CA PRO A 72 -13.92 -16.53 -5.66
C PRO A 72 -13.18 -17.70 -4.98
N ARG A 73 -12.12 -18.21 -5.62
CA ARG A 73 -11.36 -19.38 -5.15
C ARG A 73 -9.97 -19.04 -4.63
N PHE A 74 -9.59 -17.76 -4.67
CA PHE A 74 -8.33 -17.29 -4.13
C PHE A 74 -8.48 -16.91 -2.64
N PHE A 75 -7.75 -17.62 -1.77
CA PHE A 75 -7.77 -17.41 -0.31
C PHE A 75 -6.36 -17.10 0.24
N GLY A 76 -5.45 -16.64 -0.62
CA GLY A 76 -4.07 -16.34 -0.24
C GLY A 76 -3.87 -14.87 0.08
N PHE A 77 -3.07 -14.57 1.12
CA PHE A 77 -2.72 -13.21 1.50
C PHE A 77 -3.93 -12.30 1.79
N VAL A 78 -3.69 -10.99 1.89
CA VAL A 78 -4.73 -9.96 2.07
C VAL A 78 -4.74 -9.07 0.82
N ILE A 79 -5.04 -9.67 -0.33
CA ILE A 79 -5.04 -9.02 -1.65
C ILE A 79 -6.16 -9.59 -2.54
N GLY A 80 -6.43 -8.92 -3.65
CA GLY A 80 -7.40 -9.37 -4.64
C GLY A 80 -8.82 -8.86 -4.38
N GLY A 81 -9.79 -9.46 -5.04
CA GLY A 81 -11.22 -9.09 -4.91
C GLY A 81 -11.58 -7.68 -5.39
N ALA A 82 -10.87 -7.14 -6.39
CA ALA A 82 -11.17 -5.81 -6.94
C ALA A 82 -12.62 -5.73 -7.43
N LEU A 83 -13.32 -4.65 -7.06
CA LEU A 83 -14.68 -4.39 -7.53
C LEU A 83 -14.65 -3.94 -9.00
N PRO A 84 -15.63 -4.32 -9.84
CA PRO A 84 -15.71 -3.85 -11.23
C PRO A 84 -15.67 -2.32 -11.37
N ALA A 85 -16.30 -1.60 -10.43
CA ALA A 85 -16.25 -0.13 -10.40
C ALA A 85 -14.84 0.42 -10.14
N ALA A 86 -14.03 -0.25 -9.31
CA ALA A 86 -12.65 0.14 -9.06
C ALA A 86 -11.77 -0.08 -10.30
N VAL A 87 -11.93 -1.23 -10.97
CA VAL A 87 -11.22 -1.52 -12.23
C VAL A 87 -11.56 -0.49 -13.31
N ALA A 88 -12.85 -0.15 -13.46
CA ALA A 88 -13.28 0.87 -14.42
C ALA A 88 -12.74 2.26 -14.08
N ALA A 89 -12.64 2.62 -12.80
CA ALA A 89 -12.02 3.86 -12.37
C ALA A 89 -10.51 3.88 -12.67
N ASP A 90 -9.80 2.77 -12.47
CA ASP A 90 -8.37 2.65 -12.81
C ASP A 90 -8.09 2.84 -14.31
N TRP A 91 -9.03 2.45 -15.18
CA TRP A 91 -8.94 2.76 -16.62
C TRP A 91 -9.02 4.27 -16.87
N LEU A 92 -9.89 4.99 -16.17
CA LEU A 92 -9.97 6.46 -16.26
C LEU A 92 -8.71 7.12 -15.69
N THR A 93 -8.23 6.66 -14.53
CA THR A 93 -6.98 7.14 -13.92
C THR A 93 -5.83 7.04 -14.92
N SER A 94 -5.70 5.87 -15.58
CA SER A 94 -4.66 5.64 -16.59
C SER A 94 -4.85 6.49 -17.85
N ALA A 95 -6.10 6.68 -18.29
CA ALA A 95 -6.41 7.49 -19.46
C ALA A 95 -6.21 9.00 -19.24
N TRP A 96 -6.42 9.49 -18.00
CA TRP A 96 -6.23 10.89 -17.65
C TRP A 96 -4.77 11.25 -17.39
N ASP A 97 -3.93 10.28 -17.00
CA ASP A 97 -2.47 10.44 -16.82
C ASP A 97 -2.11 11.69 -15.98
N GLN A 98 -2.77 11.84 -14.83
CA GLN A 98 -2.62 13.01 -13.96
C GLN A 98 -1.57 12.78 -12.87
N ASN A 99 -0.78 13.81 -12.57
CA ASN A 99 0.13 13.80 -11.43
C ASN A 99 -0.53 14.47 -10.22
N ALA A 100 -0.92 13.65 -9.23
CA ALA A 100 -1.60 14.11 -8.02
C ALA A 100 -0.67 14.79 -6.98
N GLY A 101 0.63 14.96 -7.28
CA GLY A 101 1.58 15.59 -6.36
C GLY A 101 1.39 17.11 -6.20
N LEU A 102 0.69 17.76 -7.13
CA LEU A 102 0.36 19.18 -7.07
C LEU A 102 -1.06 19.41 -7.60
N TYR A 103 -1.85 20.20 -6.89
CA TYR A 103 -3.23 20.49 -7.26
C TYR A 103 -3.36 21.02 -8.70
N VAL A 104 -2.42 21.86 -9.15
CA VAL A 104 -2.41 22.40 -10.53
C VAL A 104 -2.14 21.35 -11.60
N ALA A 105 -1.43 20.27 -11.25
CA ALA A 105 -1.04 19.19 -12.17
C ALA A 105 -2.04 18.02 -12.21
N GLY A 106 -3.01 17.99 -11.27
CA GLY A 106 -4.01 16.94 -11.18
C GLY A 106 -5.24 17.34 -10.35
N PRO A 107 -5.97 18.41 -10.70
CA PRO A 107 -7.03 18.95 -9.86
C PRO A 107 -8.17 17.96 -9.61
N ALA A 108 -8.50 17.13 -10.61
CA ALA A 108 -9.51 16.09 -10.45
C ALA A 108 -9.06 15.02 -9.44
N ALA A 109 -7.81 14.56 -9.52
CA ALA A 109 -7.25 13.59 -8.60
C ALA A 109 -7.19 14.14 -7.17
N SER A 110 -6.74 15.39 -7.00
CA SER A 110 -6.69 16.05 -5.69
C SER A 110 -8.07 16.17 -5.03
N VAL A 111 -9.10 16.61 -5.76
CA VAL A 111 -10.46 16.74 -5.22
C VAL A 111 -11.06 15.36 -4.88
N VAL A 112 -10.79 14.34 -5.69
CA VAL A 112 -11.23 12.96 -5.39
C VAL A 112 -10.55 12.46 -4.11
N GLU A 113 -9.25 12.71 -3.93
CA GLU A 113 -8.53 12.34 -2.71
C GLU A 113 -9.08 13.05 -1.47
N GLU A 114 -9.40 14.35 -1.57
CA GLU A 114 -10.05 15.11 -0.49
C GLU A 114 -11.40 14.51 -0.10
N ALA A 115 -12.23 14.16 -1.09
CA ALA A 115 -13.54 13.54 -0.86
C ALA A 115 -13.41 12.17 -0.18
N VAL A 116 -12.48 11.33 -0.65
CA VAL A 116 -12.20 10.01 -0.04
C VAL A 116 -11.68 10.18 1.39
N GLY A 117 -10.78 11.15 1.62
CA GLY A 117 -10.29 11.48 2.96
C GLY A 117 -11.42 11.84 3.90
N ALA A 118 -12.31 12.74 3.49
CA ALA A 118 -13.47 13.13 4.29
C ALA A 118 -14.39 11.94 4.62
N TRP A 119 -14.65 11.05 3.65
CA TRP A 119 -15.43 9.83 3.89
C TRP A 119 -14.76 8.87 4.86
N LEU A 120 -13.45 8.69 4.77
CA LEU A 120 -12.71 7.81 5.68
C LEU A 120 -12.67 8.38 7.10
N LEU A 121 -12.49 9.70 7.26
CA LEU A 121 -12.56 10.34 8.57
C LEU A 121 -13.94 10.16 9.22
N ASP A 122 -15.02 10.33 8.46
CA ASP A 122 -16.39 10.09 8.93
C ASP A 122 -16.62 8.61 9.28
N LEU A 123 -16.23 7.69 8.40
CA LEU A 123 -16.37 6.24 8.59
C LEU A 123 -15.67 5.74 9.85
N PHE A 124 -14.49 6.29 10.18
CA PHE A 124 -13.73 5.94 11.38
C PHE A 124 -14.08 6.79 12.60
N GLY A 125 -14.99 7.76 12.49
CA GLY A 125 -15.36 8.66 13.58
C GLY A 125 -14.20 9.55 14.08
N LEU A 126 -13.28 9.91 13.18
CA LEU A 126 -12.12 10.75 13.49
C LEU A 126 -12.48 12.24 13.42
N PRO A 127 -11.73 13.13 14.11
CA PRO A 127 -11.93 14.56 14.00
C PRO A 127 -11.82 15.04 12.54
N PRO A 128 -12.71 15.91 12.05
CA PRO A 128 -12.67 16.37 10.65
C PRO A 128 -11.45 17.23 10.33
N GLN A 129 -10.72 17.72 11.34
CA GLN A 129 -9.46 18.45 11.19
C GLN A 129 -8.24 17.53 11.10
N SER A 130 -8.42 16.21 11.22
CA SER A 130 -7.34 15.24 11.06
C SER A 130 -6.75 15.32 9.65
N GLY A 131 -5.43 15.20 9.56
CA GLY A 131 -4.75 15.05 8.27
C GLY A 131 -5.04 13.68 7.64
N PHE A 132 -4.97 13.63 6.32
CA PHE A 132 -5.16 12.44 5.51
C PHE A 132 -4.18 12.45 4.34
N GLY A 133 -3.86 11.27 3.79
CA GLY A 133 -3.15 11.13 2.54
C GLY A 133 -3.19 9.69 2.04
N LEU A 134 -3.41 9.51 0.74
CA LEU A 134 -3.30 8.22 0.08
C LEU A 134 -1.84 7.92 -0.22
N VAL A 135 -1.42 6.69 0.07
CA VAL A 135 -0.04 6.22 -0.13
C VAL A 135 -0.04 4.94 -0.94
N THR A 136 1.11 4.59 -1.51
CA THR A 136 1.28 3.45 -2.42
C THR A 136 1.17 2.07 -1.76
N GLY A 137 0.99 2.01 -0.44
CA GLY A 137 0.77 0.77 0.29
C GLY A 137 1.04 0.89 1.80
N CYS A 138 0.73 -0.18 2.53
CA CYS A 138 0.81 -0.21 4.00
C CYS A 138 2.20 0.13 4.56
N GLN A 139 3.28 -0.26 3.88
CA GLN A 139 4.64 0.11 4.30
C GLN A 139 4.84 1.64 4.30
N MET A 140 4.37 2.33 3.25
CA MET A 140 4.46 3.79 3.20
C MET A 140 3.48 4.44 4.18
N ALA A 141 2.34 3.81 4.48
CA ALA A 141 1.46 4.28 5.56
C ALA A 141 2.18 4.26 6.91
N HIS A 142 2.84 3.14 7.26
CA HIS A 142 3.65 3.06 8.47
C HIS A 142 4.76 4.11 8.48
N PHE A 143 5.50 4.27 7.37
CA PHE A 143 6.55 5.27 7.28
C PHE A 143 6.00 6.69 7.51
N THR A 144 4.93 7.09 6.82
CA THR A 144 4.33 8.42 6.93
C THR A 144 3.80 8.69 8.33
N CYS A 145 3.03 7.75 8.91
CA CYS A 145 2.48 7.90 10.25
C CYS A 145 3.58 7.95 11.32
N LEU A 146 4.60 7.10 11.23
CA LEU A 146 5.73 7.10 12.17
C LEU A 146 6.61 8.36 12.00
N ALA A 147 6.77 8.88 10.77
CA ALA A 147 7.48 10.13 10.54
C ALA A 147 6.76 11.31 11.20
N ALA A 148 5.44 11.39 11.04
CA ALA A 148 4.60 12.41 11.68
C ALA A 148 4.62 12.27 13.21
N ALA A 149 4.51 11.05 13.73
CA ALA A 149 4.59 10.78 15.16
C ALA A 149 5.97 11.19 15.72
N ARG A 150 7.06 10.84 15.04
CA ARG A 150 8.44 11.23 15.40
C ARG A 150 8.60 12.74 15.49
N GLN A 151 8.10 13.48 14.50
CA GLN A 151 8.10 14.95 14.54
C GLN A 151 7.38 15.44 15.79
N ALA A 152 6.12 15.01 15.99
CA ALA A 152 5.27 15.50 17.07
C ALA A 152 5.83 15.21 18.47
N VAL A 153 6.38 14.01 18.71
CA VAL A 153 6.90 13.65 20.05
C VAL A 153 8.22 14.35 20.37
N LEU A 154 9.07 14.60 19.37
CA LEU A 154 10.32 15.33 19.56
C LEU A 154 10.07 16.84 19.76
N GLU A 155 9.13 17.43 19.01
CA GLU A 155 8.75 18.83 19.19
C GLU A 155 8.23 19.12 20.60
N ARG A 156 7.46 18.18 21.18
CA ARG A 156 6.94 18.30 22.56
C ARG A 156 8.04 18.41 23.62
N VAL A 157 9.23 17.89 23.34
CA VAL A 157 10.41 18.00 24.23
C VAL A 157 11.42 19.04 23.74
N GLY A 158 11.01 19.92 22.82
CA GLY A 158 11.83 21.04 22.33
C GLY A 158 12.91 20.64 21.32
N TRP A 159 12.79 19.49 20.67
CA TRP A 159 13.68 19.07 19.58
C TRP A 159 12.98 19.13 18.22
N ASP A 160 13.54 19.86 17.27
CA ASP A 160 13.05 19.87 15.88
C ASP A 160 13.93 18.96 15.00
N PRO A 161 13.45 17.75 14.63
CA PRO A 161 14.22 16.83 13.82
C PRO A 161 14.25 17.22 12.33
N THR A 162 13.40 18.15 11.87
CA THR A 162 13.41 18.62 10.47
C THR A 162 14.66 19.47 10.20
N THR A 163 15.03 20.34 11.14
CA THR A 163 16.21 21.21 10.99
C THR A 163 17.47 20.60 11.59
N ARG A 164 17.37 19.91 12.73
CA ARG A 164 18.53 19.40 13.48
C ARG A 164 18.89 17.95 13.17
N GLY A 165 18.03 17.23 12.45
CA GLY A 165 18.15 15.79 12.26
C GLY A 165 17.97 15.03 13.59
N LEU A 166 18.41 13.76 13.61
CA LEU A 166 18.28 12.88 14.78
C LEU A 166 19.57 12.73 15.60
N PHE A 167 20.71 13.22 15.10
CA PHE A 167 21.96 13.14 15.85
C PHE A 167 21.90 14.07 17.07
N GLY A 168 21.98 13.49 18.26
CA GLY A 168 21.85 14.19 19.54
C GLY A 168 20.41 14.49 19.96
N ALA A 169 19.41 14.00 19.22
CA ALA A 169 18.01 14.09 19.63
C ALA A 169 17.78 13.24 20.90
N PRO A 170 16.80 13.63 21.75
CA PRO A 170 16.30 12.74 22.80
C PRO A 170 15.87 11.39 22.20
N GLU A 171 16.10 10.32 22.94
CA GLU A 171 15.71 8.98 22.50
C GLU A 171 14.19 8.88 22.41
N VAL A 172 13.69 8.42 21.25
CA VAL A 172 12.27 8.17 21.05
C VAL A 172 12.00 6.72 21.40
N GLU A 173 11.17 6.51 22.41
CA GLU A 173 10.72 5.21 22.87
C GLU A 173 9.64 4.68 21.93
N ILE A 174 9.83 3.47 21.41
CA ILE A 174 8.91 2.84 20.47
C ILE A 174 8.30 1.61 21.12
N VAL A 175 6.97 1.55 21.19
CA VAL A 175 6.22 0.41 21.74
C VAL A 175 5.39 -0.22 20.62
N LEU A 176 5.61 -1.52 20.36
CA LEU A 176 4.90 -2.31 19.35
C LEU A 176 4.26 -3.55 19.97
N GLY A 177 3.14 -4.02 19.42
CA GLY A 177 2.62 -5.36 19.76
C GLY A 177 3.51 -6.47 19.22
N ALA A 178 3.51 -7.64 19.87
CA ALA A 178 4.32 -8.80 19.44
C ALA A 178 4.01 -9.29 18.02
N GLU A 179 2.76 -9.13 17.58
CA GLU A 179 2.29 -9.48 16.22
C GLU A 179 2.36 -8.29 15.23
N ALA A 180 3.19 -7.28 15.50
CA ALA A 180 3.33 -6.14 14.58
C ALA A 180 3.89 -6.59 13.22
N HIS A 181 3.31 -6.08 12.14
CA HIS A 181 3.74 -6.44 10.79
C HIS A 181 5.19 -5.97 10.52
N SER A 182 5.96 -6.79 9.81
CA SER A 182 7.38 -6.54 9.51
C SER A 182 7.66 -5.17 8.86
N THR A 183 6.69 -4.59 8.16
CA THR A 183 6.84 -3.27 7.53
C THR A 183 6.93 -2.12 8.54
N VAL A 184 6.40 -2.26 9.76
CA VAL A 184 6.59 -1.29 10.84
C VAL A 184 8.07 -1.19 11.20
N HIS A 185 8.72 -2.34 11.39
CA HIS A 185 10.15 -2.43 11.65
C HIS A 185 11.00 -1.87 10.50
N SER A 186 10.62 -2.11 9.25
CA SER A 186 11.28 -1.50 8.09
C SER A 186 11.12 0.02 8.08
N ALA A 187 9.94 0.54 8.42
CA ALA A 187 9.72 1.99 8.53
C ALA A 187 10.60 2.62 9.62
N LEU A 188 10.73 1.99 10.80
CA LEU A 188 11.65 2.45 11.86
C LEU A 188 13.11 2.48 11.40
N GLN A 189 13.54 1.48 10.63
CA GLN A 189 14.87 1.44 10.02
C GLN A 189 15.09 2.63 9.09
N TYR A 190 14.16 2.89 8.16
CA TYR A 190 14.27 4.01 7.22
C TYR A 190 14.22 5.37 7.91
N LEU A 191 13.47 5.50 9.00
CA LEU A 191 13.37 6.73 9.78
C LEU A 191 14.57 6.98 10.69
N GLY A 192 15.54 6.06 10.74
CA GLY A 192 16.72 6.17 11.60
C GLY A 192 16.42 5.96 13.09
N LEU A 193 15.27 5.37 13.44
CA LEU A 193 14.87 5.06 14.82
C LEU A 193 15.40 3.68 15.27
N GLY A 194 15.78 2.83 14.32
CA GLY A 194 16.34 1.50 14.57
C GLY A 194 15.25 0.42 14.62
N ARG A 195 15.40 -0.61 13.78
CA ARG A 195 14.43 -1.71 13.65
C ARG A 195 14.24 -2.51 14.94
N ASP A 196 15.33 -2.71 15.69
CA ASP A 196 15.36 -3.54 16.90
C ASP A 196 15.20 -2.73 18.20
N ARG A 197 15.11 -1.39 18.09
CA ARG A 197 14.97 -0.48 19.24
C ARG A 197 13.51 -0.29 19.61
N VAL A 198 12.86 -1.39 19.99
CA VAL A 198 11.44 -1.44 20.30
C VAL A 198 11.19 -2.15 21.62
N ARG A 199 10.18 -1.70 22.35
CA ARG A 199 9.60 -2.40 23.49
C ARG A 199 8.40 -3.19 22.99
N THR A 200 8.50 -4.51 23.03
CA THR A 200 7.44 -5.39 22.53
C THR A 200 6.42 -5.68 23.63
N VAL A 201 5.15 -5.44 23.34
CA VAL A 201 4.03 -5.80 24.20
C VAL A 201 3.56 -7.20 23.85
N SER A 202 3.56 -8.10 24.84
CA SER A 202 3.07 -9.46 24.70
C SER A 202 1.60 -9.50 24.27
N THR A 203 1.24 -10.53 23.51
CA THR A 203 -0.12 -10.79 23.03
C THR A 203 -0.71 -12.02 23.71
N ASP A 204 -2.04 -12.10 23.75
CA ASP A 204 -2.76 -13.29 24.20
C ASP A 204 -2.74 -14.42 23.15
N GLY A 205 -3.39 -15.54 23.45
CA GLY A 205 -3.51 -16.68 22.52
C GLY A 205 -4.30 -16.40 21.24
N GLN A 206 -4.84 -15.18 21.07
CA GLN A 206 -5.50 -14.69 19.85
C GLN A 206 -4.71 -13.55 19.19
N GLY A 207 -3.46 -13.31 19.59
CA GLY A 207 -2.62 -12.26 19.00
C GLY A 207 -2.98 -10.83 19.44
N ARG A 208 -3.81 -10.66 20.48
CA ARG A 208 -4.26 -9.35 20.94
C ARG A 208 -3.36 -8.81 22.04
N VAL A 209 -3.01 -7.52 21.96
CA VAL A 209 -2.38 -6.81 23.07
C VAL A 209 -3.40 -6.62 24.19
N THR A 210 -3.07 -7.03 25.41
CA THR A 210 -3.94 -6.84 26.58
C THR A 210 -3.64 -5.49 27.26
N PRO A 211 -4.65 -4.84 27.89
CA PRO A 211 -4.42 -3.60 28.63
C PRO A 211 -3.35 -3.72 29.72
N ASP A 212 -3.32 -4.85 30.43
CA ASP A 212 -2.35 -5.09 31.51
C ASP A 212 -0.92 -5.21 30.99
N ALA A 213 -0.70 -5.97 29.91
CA ALA A 213 0.62 -6.10 29.29
C ALA A 213 1.10 -4.75 28.72
N LEU A 214 0.18 -3.97 28.15
CA LEU A 214 0.50 -2.62 27.67
C LEU A 214 0.87 -1.70 28.83
N ALA A 215 0.10 -1.69 29.92
CA ALA A 215 0.38 -0.89 31.10
C ALA A 215 1.72 -1.24 31.73
N GLU A 216 2.05 -2.52 31.84
CA GLU A 216 3.36 -2.99 32.33
C GLU A 216 4.50 -2.50 31.43
N THR A 217 4.36 -2.61 30.11
CA THR A 217 5.38 -2.15 29.16
C THR A 217 5.57 -0.64 29.23
N LEU A 218 4.47 0.12 29.35
CA LEU A 218 4.49 1.58 29.48
C LEU A 218 5.10 2.04 30.80
N ALA A 219 4.93 1.30 31.90
CA ALA A 219 5.54 1.63 33.19
C ALA A 219 7.08 1.56 33.18
N ALA A 220 7.67 0.87 32.20
CA ALA A 220 9.12 0.80 32.01
C ALA A 220 9.67 1.92 31.10
N VAL A 221 8.82 2.77 30.53
CA VAL A 221 9.21 3.93 29.73
C VAL A 221 9.62 5.07 30.66
N PRO A 222 10.79 5.73 30.45
CA PRO A 222 11.21 6.84 31.30
C PRO A 222 10.22 8.01 31.27
N ASP A 223 9.97 8.62 32.43
CA ASP A 223 9.10 9.79 32.54
C ASP A 223 9.58 10.94 31.65
N GLY A 224 8.67 11.48 30.85
CA GLY A 224 8.95 12.58 29.93
C GLY A 224 9.70 12.18 28.65
N ALA A 225 9.99 10.90 28.42
CA ALA A 225 10.56 10.43 27.17
C ALA A 225 9.57 10.63 26.00
N PRO A 226 10.02 11.08 24.83
CA PRO A 226 9.22 11.03 23.60
C PRO A 226 8.80 9.58 23.33
N LEU A 227 7.49 9.33 23.22
CA LEU A 227 6.94 7.98 23.13
C LEU A 227 6.00 7.83 21.92
N ILE A 228 6.21 6.79 21.13
CA ILE A 228 5.31 6.35 20.07
C ILE A 228 4.83 4.94 20.38
N VAL A 229 3.52 4.75 20.44
CA VAL A 229 2.87 3.45 20.55
C VAL A 229 2.19 3.14 19.22
N SER A 230 2.52 2.02 18.59
CA SER A 230 1.89 1.55 17.36
C SER A 230 1.34 0.14 17.58
N LEU A 231 0.01 0.04 17.51
CA LEU A 231 -0.75 -1.19 17.70
C LEU A 231 -1.49 -1.52 16.40
N GLN A 232 -1.89 -2.79 16.25
CA GLN A 232 -2.57 -3.30 15.07
C GLN A 232 -4.05 -3.64 15.33
N ALA A 233 -4.89 -3.39 14.34
CA ALA A 233 -6.29 -3.80 14.29
C ALA A 233 -6.45 -4.82 13.14
N GLY A 234 -6.18 -6.09 13.45
CA GLY A 234 -6.00 -7.16 12.46
C GLY A 234 -4.53 -7.53 12.29
N THR A 235 -4.20 -8.80 12.53
CA THR A 235 -2.86 -9.40 12.44
C THR A 235 -2.80 -10.34 11.25
#